data_AF-A0A367ZPI7-F1
#
_entry.id   AF-A0A367ZPI7-F1
#
_cell.length_a   1.000
_cell.length_b   1.000
_cell.length_c   1.000
_cell.angle_alpha   90.00
_cell.angle_beta   90.00
_cell.angle_gamma   90.00
#
_symmetry.space_group_name_H-M   'P 1'
#
loop_
_entity.id
_entity.type
_entity.pdbx_description
1 polymer ?
#
loop_
_entity_poly.entity_id
_entity_poly.type
_entity_poly.pdbx_seq_one_letter_code
_entity_poly.pdbx_strand_id
1 'polypeptide(L)'
;MGAGPALVLAGLLCGMPLLLLGVGWEAYCQQAWQVCRQAAAARLERAASSLARSADTSQVVARQLDRFTAALWHGDQWRAAGWRRLLQRPYPRLISRLVFLILVATVLPLGLLSGLTAFYLWDRAAILEERRHAEVLSRLASLDQGFDRGLEAFQQRLQQALRLPPAPAAPLARQIKELAPLWHRRFRPHFQEVFTIEGEALLQGAFHRVTGRQSAVSLRQMRRAAQTVLTALRPDATASAPGDLHLDPLEEELFWEAARQLGKLLRFQVENSHKLLFMWPFYDDHGQALFVIAMAWEMPRLERDYGRRVLPTFLRGEDLITVGTVEQMGEGRWHLARRRHLRLVRHLAQAVGIANLRIRRRVGTGDQTLLLTGLPSRRLHRFALVAISTDQAIRADLASLRQGVSVIVLTILLLAVGVAQILSQQFLVPIAHLEKGVEALRARRFRERLPWTIPIAPKCPNGCSNWWPDRCSPPMPPPACGPTAPSPWKGSWKWPAASTPPPSCASSPATPTGGWTSALAVPTTCCSSGQGIRPPASPSSWPSWGGISSTCRSISSATSAATTPVSPKGPC
;
A
#
# COMPACT_ATOMS: atom_id res chain seq x y z
N MET A 1 -3.40 6.66 22.40
CA MET A 1 -3.02 6.77 23.83
C MET A 1 -4.25 6.43 24.66
N GLY A 2 -4.12 5.54 25.66
CA GLY A 2 -5.25 5.16 26.52
C GLY A 2 -5.64 3.67 26.49
N ALA A 3 -4.69 2.75 26.71
CA ALA A 3 -4.97 1.36 27.08
C ALA A 3 -4.11 0.90 28.28
N GLY A 4 -3.51 1.85 29.00
CA GLY A 4 -2.62 1.60 30.14
C GLY A 4 -3.27 0.99 31.38
N PRO A 5 -4.49 1.39 31.82
CA PRO A 5 -5.02 0.91 33.08
C PRO A 5 -5.68 -0.48 33.00
N ALA A 6 -6.13 -0.91 31.80
CA ALA A 6 -6.80 -2.21 31.64
C ALA A 6 -5.83 -3.42 31.72
N LEU A 7 -4.57 -3.25 31.29
CA LEU A 7 -3.55 -4.30 31.35
C LEU A 7 -2.96 -4.47 32.75
N VAL A 8 -2.92 -3.41 33.57
CA VAL A 8 -2.48 -3.47 34.97
C VAL A 8 -3.52 -4.18 35.85
N LEU A 9 -4.82 -3.97 35.58
CA LEU A 9 -5.91 -4.68 36.26
C LEU A 9 -5.98 -6.16 35.87
N ALA A 10 -5.69 -6.52 34.62
CA ALA A 10 -5.59 -7.93 34.20
C ALA A 10 -4.39 -8.65 34.83
N GLY A 11 -3.26 -7.95 35.03
CA GLY A 11 -2.09 -8.47 35.74
C GLY A 11 -2.35 -8.72 37.24
N LEU A 12 -3.14 -7.86 37.88
CA LEU A 12 -3.54 -8.02 39.28
C LEU A 12 -4.59 -9.12 39.48
N LEU A 13 -5.53 -9.29 38.54
CA LEU A 13 -6.55 -10.34 38.62
C LEU A 13 -6.00 -11.75 38.30
N CYS A 14 -4.95 -11.87 37.50
CA CYS A 14 -4.26 -13.15 37.26
C CYS A 14 -3.28 -13.55 38.37
N GLY A 15 -2.92 -12.64 39.29
CA GLY A 15 -2.04 -12.94 40.44
C GLY A 15 -2.77 -13.51 41.66
N MET A 16 -4.08 -13.30 41.75
CA MET A 16 -4.92 -13.76 42.87
C MET A 16 -5.11 -15.30 43.01
N PRO A 17 -4.94 -16.17 41.99
CA PRO A 17 -5.08 -17.62 42.20
C PRO A 17 -3.85 -18.27 42.84
N LEU A 18 -2.69 -17.60 42.85
CA LEU A 18 -1.42 -18.20 43.27
C LEU A 18 -1.25 -18.30 44.80
N LEU A 19 -2.06 -17.57 45.57
CA LEU A 19 -2.00 -17.60 47.04
C LEU A 19 -2.96 -18.63 47.68
N LEU A 20 -3.77 -19.35 46.90
CA LEU A 20 -4.79 -20.28 47.42
C LEU A 20 -4.59 -21.77 47.09
N LEU A 21 -3.47 -22.20 46.49
CA LEU A 21 -3.38 -23.56 45.93
C LEU A 21 -2.20 -24.39 46.49
N GLY A 22 -2.48 -25.11 47.57
CA GLY A 22 -1.78 -26.35 47.91
C GLY A 22 -2.23 -27.57 47.08
N VAL A 23 -3.28 -27.46 46.26
CA VAL A 23 -3.90 -28.63 45.59
C VAL A 23 -4.21 -28.40 44.09
N GLY A 24 -3.90 -27.24 43.50
CA GLY A 24 -4.37 -26.92 42.13
C GLY A 24 -3.32 -26.77 41.04
N TRP A 25 -2.02 -26.93 41.32
CA TRP A 25 -0.98 -26.64 40.33
C TRP A 25 -1.03 -27.55 39.10
N GLU A 26 -1.31 -28.84 39.28
CA GLU A 26 -1.48 -29.79 38.17
C GLU A 26 -2.75 -29.49 37.36
N ALA A 27 -3.86 -29.16 38.03
CA ALA A 27 -5.11 -28.79 37.37
C ALA A 27 -4.96 -27.48 36.58
N TYR A 28 -4.25 -26.49 37.13
CA TYR A 28 -3.95 -25.22 36.44
C TYR A 28 -3.03 -25.43 35.24
N CYS A 29 -1.97 -26.24 35.38
CA CYS A 29 -1.10 -26.60 34.26
C CYS A 29 -1.87 -27.36 33.17
N GLN A 30 -2.73 -28.31 33.54
CA GLN A 30 -3.58 -29.03 32.59
C GLN A 30 -4.58 -28.10 31.91
N GLN A 31 -5.20 -27.18 32.64
CA GLN A 31 -6.20 -26.27 32.08
C GLN A 31 -5.56 -25.22 31.17
N ALA A 32 -4.42 -24.63 31.56
CA ALA A 32 -3.64 -23.74 30.69
C ALA A 32 -3.15 -24.47 29.43
N TRP A 33 -2.73 -25.73 29.56
CA TRP A 33 -2.35 -26.57 28.44
C TRP A 33 -3.53 -26.86 27.50
N GLN A 34 -4.72 -27.18 28.04
CA GLN A 34 -5.90 -27.43 27.23
C GLN A 34 -6.38 -26.18 26.50
N VAL A 35 -6.35 -25.01 27.14
CA VAL A 35 -6.69 -23.72 26.49
C VAL A 35 -5.70 -23.41 25.37
N CYS A 36 -4.39 -23.61 25.59
CA CYS A 36 -3.37 -23.46 24.55
C CYS A 36 -3.61 -24.45 23.39
N ARG A 37 -3.97 -25.70 23.67
CA ARG A 37 -4.25 -26.73 22.66
C ARG A 37 -5.50 -26.42 21.85
N GLN A 38 -6.59 -26.00 22.50
CA GLN A 38 -7.84 -25.62 21.82
C GLN A 38 -7.68 -24.34 21.00
N ALA A 39 -6.97 -23.34 21.52
CA ALA A 39 -6.67 -22.10 20.79
C ALA A 39 -5.74 -22.37 19.59
N ALA A 40 -4.77 -23.28 19.73
CA ALA A 40 -3.92 -23.72 18.63
C ALA A 40 -4.72 -24.51 17.58
N ALA A 41 -5.61 -25.42 17.99
CA ALA A 41 -6.45 -26.20 17.08
C ALA A 41 -7.45 -25.32 16.29
N ALA A 42 -8.21 -24.46 16.97
CA ALA A 42 -9.18 -23.57 16.33
C ALA A 42 -8.52 -22.50 15.42
N ARG A 43 -7.25 -22.17 15.67
CA ARG A 43 -6.45 -21.31 14.77
C ARG A 43 -5.80 -22.08 13.63
N LEU A 44 -5.37 -23.33 13.85
CA LEU A 44 -4.92 -24.22 12.77
C LEU A 44 -6.05 -24.49 11.78
N GLU A 45 -7.29 -24.57 12.24
CA GLU A 45 -8.47 -24.74 11.38
C GLU A 45 -8.78 -23.47 10.56
N ARG A 46 -8.66 -22.29 11.17
CA ARG A 46 -8.75 -20.98 10.48
C ARG A 46 -7.57 -20.73 9.53
N ALA A 47 -6.37 -21.13 9.92
CA ALA A 47 -5.18 -21.05 9.10
C ALA A 47 -5.28 -22.04 7.93
N ALA A 48 -5.69 -23.30 8.15
CA ALA A 48 -5.89 -24.31 7.12
C ALA A 48 -6.97 -23.92 6.11
N SER A 49 -8.07 -23.29 6.55
CA SER A 49 -9.09 -22.76 5.63
C SER A 49 -8.58 -21.54 4.83
N SER A 50 -7.69 -20.71 5.38
CA SER A 50 -7.03 -19.63 4.64
C SER A 50 -5.88 -20.12 3.73
N LEU A 51 -5.20 -21.21 4.11
CA LEU A 51 -4.04 -21.83 3.48
C LEU A 51 -4.38 -23.01 2.56
N ALA A 52 -5.65 -23.38 2.41
CA ALA A 52 -6.12 -24.33 1.39
C ALA A 52 -5.79 -23.86 -0.05
N ARG A 53 -5.17 -22.68 -0.23
CA ARG A 53 -4.59 -22.18 -1.48
C ARG A 53 -3.05 -22.32 -1.59
N SER A 54 -2.34 -22.77 -0.56
CA SER A 54 -0.90 -23.06 -0.60
C SER A 54 -0.56 -24.27 0.29
N ALA A 55 -0.62 -25.47 -0.30
CA ALA A 55 -0.58 -26.75 0.41
C ALA A 55 0.74 -27.08 1.16
N ASP A 56 1.85 -26.38 0.89
CA ASP A 56 3.16 -26.76 1.42
C ASP A 56 3.51 -26.18 2.81
N THR A 57 2.92 -25.05 3.23
CA THR A 57 3.34 -24.38 4.48
C THR A 57 2.63 -24.93 5.72
N SER A 58 1.42 -25.46 5.60
CA SER A 58 0.66 -26.03 6.72
C SER A 58 1.29 -27.32 7.26
N GLN A 59 1.80 -28.19 6.38
CA GLN A 59 2.48 -29.42 6.81
C GLN A 59 3.80 -29.16 7.53
N VAL A 60 4.55 -28.14 7.14
CA VAL A 60 5.83 -27.80 7.80
C VAL A 60 5.58 -27.25 9.20
N VAL A 61 4.56 -26.40 9.38
CA VAL A 61 4.18 -25.87 10.70
C VAL A 61 3.59 -26.96 11.58
N ALA A 62 2.73 -27.83 11.05
CA ALA A 62 2.19 -28.98 11.79
C ALA A 62 3.31 -29.94 12.25
N ARG A 63 4.26 -30.28 11.36
CA ARG A 63 5.41 -31.12 11.72
C ARG A 63 6.36 -30.44 12.71
N GLN A 64 6.53 -29.11 12.66
CA GLN A 64 7.33 -28.39 13.67
C GLN A 64 6.61 -28.32 15.02
N LEU A 65 5.30 -28.13 15.02
CA LEU A 65 4.49 -28.20 16.25
C LEU A 65 4.52 -29.61 16.84
N ASP A 66 4.35 -30.65 16.03
CA ASP A 66 4.41 -32.04 16.47
C ASP A 66 5.80 -32.42 16.99
N ARG A 67 6.87 -31.92 16.38
CA ARG A 67 8.23 -32.11 16.93
C ARG A 67 8.43 -31.34 18.23
N PHE A 68 7.87 -30.14 18.35
CA PHE A 68 7.97 -29.34 19.58
C PHE A 68 7.13 -29.95 20.71
N THR A 69 5.92 -30.43 20.42
CA THR A 69 5.05 -31.11 21.39
C THR A 69 5.59 -32.49 21.74
N ALA A 70 6.13 -33.26 20.80
CA ALA A 70 6.79 -34.54 21.08
C ALA A 70 8.10 -34.36 21.86
N ALA A 71 8.88 -33.30 21.60
CA ALA A 71 10.06 -32.96 22.39
C ALA A 71 9.69 -32.49 23.81
N LEU A 72 8.58 -31.77 23.98
CA LEU A 72 8.03 -31.44 25.29
C LEU A 72 7.52 -32.69 26.02
N TRP A 73 6.88 -33.61 25.32
CA TRP A 73 6.26 -34.83 25.86
C TRP A 73 7.28 -35.91 26.23
N HIS A 74 8.25 -36.24 25.37
CA HIS A 74 9.40 -37.07 25.74
C HIS A 74 10.32 -36.37 26.76
N GLY A 75 10.25 -35.03 26.79
CA GLY A 75 10.80 -34.23 27.87
C GLY A 75 10.24 -34.60 29.23
N ASP A 76 8.98 -35.03 29.38
CA ASP A 76 8.38 -35.30 30.69
C ASP A 76 8.93 -36.55 31.39
N GLN A 77 9.32 -37.59 30.64
CA GLN A 77 10.01 -38.75 31.21
C GLN A 77 11.46 -38.43 31.62
N TRP A 78 12.18 -37.65 30.80
CA TRP A 78 13.53 -37.18 31.13
C TRP A 78 13.54 -36.10 32.22
N ARG A 79 12.49 -35.28 32.31
CA ARG A 79 12.29 -34.27 33.36
C ARG A 79 11.95 -34.96 34.67
N ALA A 80 11.03 -35.91 34.72
CA ALA A 80 10.72 -36.61 35.98
C ALA A 80 11.98 -37.28 36.58
N ALA A 81 12.80 -37.94 35.75
CA ALA A 81 14.05 -38.56 36.19
C ALA A 81 15.16 -37.52 36.48
N GLY A 82 15.29 -36.48 35.65
CA GLY A 82 16.28 -35.41 35.79
C GLY A 82 16.01 -34.52 37.01
N TRP A 83 14.77 -34.09 37.23
CA TRP A 83 14.34 -33.34 38.41
C TRP A 83 14.49 -34.16 39.68
N ARG A 84 14.17 -35.46 39.67
CA ARG A 84 14.46 -36.33 40.82
C ARG A 84 15.95 -36.40 41.12
N ARG A 85 16.83 -36.58 40.12
CA ARG A 85 18.28 -36.58 40.33
C ARG A 85 18.83 -35.22 40.76
N LEU A 86 18.28 -34.12 40.26
CA LEU A 86 18.68 -32.75 40.64
C LEU A 86 18.23 -32.41 42.07
N LEU A 87 17.06 -32.88 42.48
CA LEU A 87 16.53 -32.74 43.84
C LEU A 87 17.24 -33.67 44.84
N GLN A 88 17.74 -34.82 44.39
CA GLN A 88 18.41 -35.83 45.21
C GLN A 88 19.91 -35.61 45.41
N ARG A 89 20.57 -34.73 44.63
CA ARG A 89 21.98 -34.41 44.91
C ARG A 89 22.08 -33.61 46.23
N PRO A 90 22.96 -34.02 47.17
CA PRO A 90 23.22 -33.28 48.40
C PRO A 90 24.01 -32.01 48.09
N TYR A 91 23.34 -30.99 47.55
CA TYR A 91 23.89 -29.66 47.38
C TYR A 91 23.62 -28.79 48.62
N PRO A 92 24.59 -27.99 49.06
CA PRO A 92 24.46 -27.15 50.24
C PRO A 92 23.61 -25.91 49.93
N ARG A 93 22.71 -25.56 50.86
CA ARG A 93 21.93 -24.31 50.99
C ARG A 93 20.61 -24.24 50.21
N LEU A 94 19.53 -24.34 50.99
CA LEU A 94 18.10 -24.08 50.70
C LEU A 94 17.85 -22.83 49.82
N ILE A 95 18.77 -21.86 49.90
CA ILE A 95 18.80 -20.62 49.10
C ILE A 95 18.83 -20.87 47.61
N SER A 96 19.68 -21.77 47.14
CA SER A 96 19.79 -22.08 45.71
C SER A 96 18.49 -22.66 45.14
N ARG A 97 17.75 -23.45 45.93
CA ARG A 97 16.47 -24.05 45.52
C ARG A 97 15.36 -23.01 45.39
N LEU A 98 15.27 -22.07 46.33
CA LEU A 98 14.24 -21.04 46.31
C LEU A 98 14.47 -20.04 45.16
N VAL A 99 15.72 -19.63 44.94
CA VAL A 99 16.10 -18.79 43.79
C VAL A 99 15.78 -19.50 42.47
N PHE A 100 16.12 -20.79 42.36
CA PHE A 100 15.82 -21.57 41.15
C PHE A 100 14.31 -21.70 40.91
N LEU A 101 13.51 -21.95 41.95
CA LEU A 101 12.04 -22.02 41.83
C LEU A 101 11.45 -20.68 41.38
N ILE A 102 11.87 -19.55 41.95
CA ILE A 102 11.42 -18.22 41.53
C ILE A 102 11.83 -17.96 40.08
N LEU A 103 13.07 -18.31 39.71
CA LEU A 103 13.57 -18.12 38.36
C LEU A 103 12.76 -18.95 37.35
N VAL A 104 12.46 -20.22 37.65
CA VAL A 104 11.59 -21.06 36.82
C VAL A 104 10.18 -20.47 36.71
N ALA A 105 9.60 -20.04 37.84
CA ALA A 105 8.27 -19.43 37.89
C ALA A 105 8.18 -18.11 37.09
N THR A 106 9.29 -17.41 36.90
CA THR A 106 9.36 -16.14 36.13
C THR A 106 9.72 -16.39 34.67
N VAL A 107 10.71 -17.25 34.41
CA VAL A 107 11.23 -17.51 33.05
C VAL A 107 10.19 -18.20 32.19
N LEU A 108 9.37 -19.09 32.77
CA LEU A 108 8.33 -19.79 32.02
C LEU A 108 7.25 -18.85 31.44
N PRO A 109 6.59 -17.98 32.22
CA PRO A 109 5.63 -17.01 31.68
C PRO A 109 6.30 -15.97 30.76
N LEU A 110 7.54 -15.54 31.04
CA LEU A 110 8.29 -14.66 30.13
C LEU A 110 8.60 -15.35 28.80
N GLY A 111 8.91 -16.65 28.81
CA GLY A 111 9.10 -17.46 27.63
C GLY A 111 7.81 -17.57 26.81
N LEU A 112 6.68 -17.82 27.47
CA LEU A 112 5.36 -17.81 26.82
C LEU A 112 5.02 -16.45 26.21
N LEU A 113 5.25 -15.36 26.95
CA LEU A 113 5.04 -14.00 26.46
C LEU A 113 5.93 -13.69 25.23
N SER A 114 7.19 -14.12 25.27
CA SER A 114 8.14 -13.96 24.16
C SER A 114 7.69 -14.75 22.93
N GLY A 115 7.19 -15.97 23.12
CA GLY A 115 6.62 -16.79 22.04
C GLY A 115 5.36 -16.18 21.42
N LEU A 116 4.43 -15.70 22.25
CA LEU A 116 3.22 -14.99 21.78
C LEU A 116 3.59 -13.71 21.02
N THR A 117 4.60 -12.99 21.48
CA THR A 117 5.11 -11.80 20.78
C THR A 117 5.70 -12.17 19.43
N ALA A 118 6.54 -13.21 19.37
CA ALA A 118 7.13 -13.66 18.10
C ALA A 118 6.04 -14.03 17.08
N PHE A 119 4.98 -14.71 17.53
CA PHE A 119 3.82 -15.02 16.71
C PHE A 119 3.08 -13.75 16.26
N TYR A 120 2.82 -12.80 17.17
CA TYR A 120 2.18 -11.53 16.84
C TYR A 120 2.99 -10.72 15.82
N LEU A 121 4.32 -10.66 15.96
CA LEU A 121 5.20 -9.97 15.01
C LEU A 121 5.16 -10.61 13.63
N TRP A 122 5.06 -11.94 13.56
CA TRP A 122 4.93 -12.66 12.28
C TRP A 122 3.61 -12.36 11.58
N ASP A 123 2.48 -12.41 12.31
CA ASP A 123 1.16 -12.05 11.79
C ASP A 123 1.11 -10.57 11.36
N ARG A 124 1.67 -9.69 12.18
CA ARG A 124 1.78 -8.27 11.85
C ARG A 124 2.61 -8.04 10.58
N ALA A 125 3.70 -8.78 10.40
CA ALA A 125 4.52 -8.70 9.19
C ALA A 125 3.72 -9.08 7.94
N ALA A 126 2.94 -10.17 8.00
CA ALA A 126 2.08 -10.60 6.90
C ALA A 126 1.01 -9.55 6.56
N ILE A 127 0.37 -8.95 7.57
CA ILE A 127 -0.62 -7.88 7.38
C ILE A 127 0.02 -6.63 6.75
N LEU A 128 1.21 -6.24 7.19
CA LEU A 128 1.92 -5.09 6.63
C LEU A 128 2.37 -5.34 5.18
N GLU A 129 2.82 -6.55 4.88
CA GLU A 129 3.16 -6.99 3.52
C GLU A 129 1.95 -6.93 2.58
N GLU A 130 0.80 -7.46 3.03
CA GLU A 130 -0.45 -7.42 2.26
C GLU A 130 -0.95 -5.99 2.03
N ARG A 131 -0.91 -5.14 3.06
CA ARG A 131 -1.24 -3.71 2.93
C ARG A 131 -0.32 -3.02 1.92
N ARG A 132 0.98 -3.34 1.96
CA ARG A 132 1.95 -2.77 1.04
C ARG A 132 1.69 -3.20 -0.40
N HIS A 133 1.38 -4.48 -0.63
CA HIS A 133 0.95 -4.96 -1.94
C HIS A 133 -0.33 -4.27 -2.42
N ALA A 134 -1.33 -4.10 -1.54
CA ALA A 134 -2.57 -3.40 -1.89
C ALA A 134 -2.34 -1.94 -2.26
N GLU A 135 -1.49 -1.24 -1.51
CA GLU A 135 -1.09 0.14 -1.79
C GLU A 135 -0.42 0.24 -3.17
N VAL A 136 0.60 -0.60 -3.42
CA VAL A 136 1.30 -0.61 -4.71
C VAL A 136 0.36 -0.96 -5.86
N LEU A 137 -0.55 -1.93 -5.69
CA LEU A 137 -1.58 -2.26 -6.68
C LEU A 137 -2.50 -1.07 -6.97
N SER A 138 -2.93 -0.33 -5.95
CA SER A 138 -3.78 0.85 -6.13
C SER A 138 -3.08 1.94 -6.93
N ARG A 139 -1.77 2.16 -6.67
CA ARG A 139 -0.95 3.10 -7.41
C ARG A 139 -0.78 2.64 -8.87
N LEU A 140 -0.47 1.37 -9.12
CA LEU A 140 -0.39 0.82 -10.49
C LEU A 140 -1.73 0.94 -11.23
N ALA A 141 -2.86 0.71 -10.56
CA ALA A 141 -4.18 0.88 -11.14
C ALA A 141 -4.46 2.35 -11.48
N SER A 142 -4.04 3.30 -10.63
CA SER A 142 -4.16 4.73 -10.91
C SER A 142 -3.33 5.16 -12.13
N LEU A 143 -2.16 4.54 -12.33
CA LEU A 143 -1.30 4.75 -13.49
C LEU A 143 -1.97 4.25 -14.78
N ASP A 144 -2.60 3.08 -14.74
CA ASP A 144 -3.37 2.52 -15.88
C ASP A 144 -4.57 3.42 -16.21
N GLN A 145 -5.36 3.81 -15.21
CA GLN A 145 -6.51 4.72 -15.37
C GLN A 145 -6.10 6.14 -15.80
N GLY A 146 -4.86 6.56 -15.52
CA GLY A 146 -4.34 7.85 -15.95
C GLY A 146 -4.17 7.94 -17.48
N PHE A 147 -4.08 6.81 -18.18
CA PHE A 147 -3.93 6.79 -19.63
C PHE A 147 -5.17 7.33 -20.35
N ASP A 148 -6.37 6.86 -19.98
CA ASP A 148 -7.62 7.34 -20.56
C ASP A 148 -7.84 8.84 -20.28
N ARG A 149 -7.58 9.29 -19.05
CA ARG A 149 -7.60 10.72 -18.70
C ARG A 149 -6.60 11.53 -19.53
N GLY A 150 -5.42 10.96 -19.79
CA GLY A 150 -4.42 11.54 -20.67
C GLY A 150 -4.89 11.64 -22.13
N LEU A 151 -5.63 10.65 -22.63
CA LEU A 151 -6.22 10.65 -23.96
C LEU A 151 -7.35 11.70 -24.08
N GLU A 152 -8.22 11.82 -23.08
CA GLU A 152 -9.26 12.86 -23.04
C GLU A 152 -8.65 14.27 -23.05
N ALA A 153 -7.64 14.51 -22.20
CA ALA A 153 -6.91 15.78 -22.20
C ALA A 153 -6.13 16.01 -23.50
N PHE A 154 -5.68 14.95 -24.18
CA PHE A 154 -5.09 15.04 -25.50
C PHE A 154 -6.13 15.44 -26.55
N GLN A 155 -7.31 14.81 -26.55
CA GLN A 155 -8.42 15.14 -27.44
C GLN A 155 -8.84 16.61 -27.29
N GLN A 156 -9.06 17.08 -26.06
CA GLN A 156 -9.46 18.48 -25.81
C GLN A 156 -8.44 19.48 -26.35
N ARG A 157 -7.14 19.24 -26.14
CA ARG A 157 -6.07 20.09 -26.69
C ARG A 157 -6.03 20.06 -28.21
N LEU A 158 -6.36 18.93 -28.81
CA LEU A 158 -6.37 18.76 -30.25
C LEU A 158 -7.57 19.49 -30.88
N GLN A 159 -8.76 19.35 -30.30
CA GLN A 159 -9.94 20.14 -30.66
C GLN A 159 -9.66 21.64 -30.53
N GLN A 160 -9.09 22.09 -29.42
CA GLN A 160 -8.75 23.51 -29.21
C GLN A 160 -7.75 24.04 -30.24
N ALA A 161 -6.77 23.23 -30.64
CA ALA A 161 -5.76 23.64 -31.61
C ALA A 161 -6.26 23.65 -33.07
N LEU A 162 -7.31 22.88 -33.37
CA LEU A 162 -7.93 22.78 -34.69
C LEU A 162 -9.16 23.69 -34.87
N ARG A 163 -9.59 24.38 -33.80
CA ARG A 163 -10.61 25.42 -33.91
C ARG A 163 -10.07 26.59 -34.71
N LEU A 164 -10.48 26.67 -35.97
CA LEU A 164 -10.31 27.83 -36.83
C LEU A 164 -11.63 28.58 -36.94
N PRO A 165 -11.61 29.92 -37.02
CA PRO A 165 -12.81 30.67 -37.37
C PRO A 165 -13.28 30.26 -38.78
N PRO A 166 -14.60 30.23 -39.03
CA PRO A 166 -15.12 30.00 -40.37
C PRO A 166 -14.60 31.07 -41.32
N ALA A 167 -14.18 30.64 -42.52
CA ALA A 167 -13.58 31.51 -43.52
C ALA A 167 -13.87 30.97 -44.94
N PRO A 168 -13.86 31.81 -45.98
CA PRO A 168 -14.06 31.36 -47.36
C PRO A 168 -13.07 30.26 -47.78
N ALA A 169 -13.44 29.45 -48.77
CA ALA A 169 -12.69 28.25 -49.17
C ALA A 169 -11.18 28.48 -49.43
N ALA A 170 -10.85 29.49 -50.25
CA ALA A 170 -9.46 29.78 -50.64
C ALA A 170 -8.56 30.23 -49.47
N PRO A 171 -8.95 31.23 -48.64
CA PRO A 171 -8.14 31.61 -47.47
C PRO A 171 -8.08 30.47 -46.44
N LEU A 172 -9.15 29.70 -46.25
CA LEU A 172 -9.17 28.55 -45.34
C LEU A 172 -8.18 27.46 -45.80
N ALA A 173 -8.16 27.10 -47.08
CA ALA A 173 -7.22 26.14 -47.63
C ALA A 173 -5.76 26.57 -47.42
N ARG A 174 -5.46 27.86 -47.61
CA ARG A 174 -4.12 28.43 -47.38
C ARG A 174 -3.74 28.35 -45.90
N GLN A 175 -4.65 28.75 -45.01
CA GLN A 175 -4.43 28.70 -43.56
C GLN A 175 -4.21 27.26 -43.08
N ILE A 176 -4.99 26.30 -43.56
CA ILE A 176 -4.81 24.87 -43.25
C ILE A 176 -3.45 24.38 -43.75
N LYS A 177 -3.04 24.75 -44.97
CA LYS A 177 -1.71 24.40 -45.52
C LYS A 177 -0.56 24.93 -44.66
N GLU A 178 -0.69 26.14 -44.12
CA GLU A 178 0.31 26.77 -43.27
C GLU A 178 0.34 26.17 -41.85
N LEU A 179 -0.82 25.84 -41.27
CA LEU A 179 -0.94 25.31 -39.91
C LEU A 179 -0.72 23.80 -39.80
N ALA A 180 -1.01 23.03 -40.85
CA ALA A 180 -0.89 21.58 -40.82
C ALA A 180 0.52 21.07 -40.44
N PRO A 181 1.64 21.65 -40.93
CA PRO A 181 2.98 21.29 -40.47
C PRO A 181 3.20 21.58 -38.98
N LEU A 182 2.59 22.64 -38.44
CA LEU A 182 2.68 22.98 -37.02
C LEU A 182 1.90 21.98 -36.16
N TRP A 183 0.69 21.59 -36.59
CA TRP A 183 -0.07 20.53 -35.95
C TRP A 183 0.68 19.19 -36.01
N HIS A 184 1.30 18.86 -37.14
CA HIS A 184 2.11 17.65 -37.28
C HIS A 184 3.26 17.64 -36.27
N ARG A 185 4.03 18.74 -36.18
CA ARG A 185 5.16 18.86 -35.23
C ARG A 185 4.69 18.78 -33.77
N ARG A 186 3.53 19.38 -33.46
CA ARG A 186 2.96 19.45 -32.12
C ARG A 186 2.38 18.11 -31.65
N PHE A 187 1.57 17.46 -32.47
CA PHE A 187 0.81 16.27 -32.09
C PHE A 187 1.45 14.95 -32.56
N ARG A 188 2.44 15.03 -33.46
CA ARG A 188 3.20 13.90 -34.01
C ARG A 188 2.30 12.72 -34.44
N PRO A 189 1.23 12.97 -35.22
CA PRO A 189 0.43 11.88 -35.74
C PRO A 189 1.27 11.03 -36.69
N HIS A 190 1.00 9.72 -36.72
CA HIS A 190 1.62 8.81 -37.68
C HIS A 190 1.11 9.03 -39.09
N PHE A 191 -0.13 9.50 -39.15
CA PHE A 191 -0.84 9.81 -40.37
C PHE A 191 -1.54 11.16 -40.21
N GLN A 192 -1.37 12.04 -41.18
CA GLN A 192 -2.10 13.31 -41.24
C GLN A 192 -2.34 13.67 -42.70
N GLU A 193 -3.59 13.74 -43.09
CA GLU A 193 -4.02 14.26 -44.39
C GLU A 193 -5.21 15.18 -44.23
N VAL A 194 -5.32 16.12 -45.16
CA VAL A 194 -6.46 17.02 -45.28
C VAL A 194 -7.15 16.69 -46.58
N PHE A 195 -8.43 16.33 -46.51
CA PHE A 195 -9.25 15.97 -47.65
C PHE A 195 -10.18 17.12 -48.00
N THR A 196 -10.34 17.38 -49.30
CA THR A 196 -11.39 18.23 -49.86
C THR A 196 -12.69 17.45 -50.00
N ILE A 197 -13.79 18.11 -50.39
CA ILE A 197 -15.09 17.44 -50.58
C ILE A 197 -15.05 16.42 -51.72
N GLU A 198 -14.24 16.66 -52.74
CA GLU A 198 -13.95 15.73 -53.83
C GLU A 198 -13.10 14.54 -53.34
N GLY A 199 -12.63 14.61 -52.10
CA GLY A 199 -11.67 13.72 -51.48
C GLY A 199 -10.29 13.80 -52.08
N GLU A 200 -9.95 14.90 -52.73
CA GLU A 200 -8.56 15.17 -53.08
C GLU A 200 -7.79 15.52 -51.81
N ALA A 201 -6.56 15.05 -51.72
CA ALA A 201 -5.71 15.39 -50.60
C ALA A 201 -5.13 16.80 -50.83
N LEU A 202 -5.65 17.80 -50.12
CA LEU A 202 -5.15 19.18 -50.16
C LEU A 202 -3.67 19.26 -49.72
N LEU A 203 -3.31 18.36 -48.79
CA LEU A 203 -1.97 18.14 -48.27
C LEU A 203 -1.70 16.65 -48.28
N GLN A 204 -1.07 16.16 -49.35
CA GLN A 204 -0.34 14.89 -49.31
C GLN A 204 0.93 15.11 -48.50
N GLY A 205 0.82 14.89 -47.19
CA GLY A 205 1.96 15.03 -46.31
C GLY A 205 3.07 14.05 -46.69
N ALA A 206 4.29 14.55 -46.89
CA ALA A 206 5.55 13.79 -46.89
C ALA A 206 5.85 13.05 -45.56
N PHE A 207 4.83 12.92 -44.70
CA PHE A 207 4.90 12.38 -43.35
C PHE A 207 4.55 10.89 -43.28
N HIS A 208 4.28 10.26 -44.43
CA HIS A 208 4.21 8.80 -44.59
C HIS A 208 5.61 8.18 -44.48
N ARG A 209 6.23 8.24 -43.30
CA ARG A 209 7.34 7.34 -42.95
C ARG A 209 6.84 5.93 -42.60
N VAL A 210 5.73 5.50 -43.20
CA VAL A 210 5.24 4.14 -43.04
C VAL A 210 5.76 3.34 -44.23
N THR A 211 7.00 2.90 -44.11
CA THR A 211 7.65 2.00 -45.07
C THR A 211 6.93 0.65 -45.05
N GLY A 212 5.99 0.42 -45.99
CA GLY A 212 5.34 -0.88 -46.17
C GLY A 212 4.03 -0.83 -46.94
N ARG A 213 3.70 -1.90 -47.67
CA ARG A 213 2.43 -2.09 -48.42
C ARG A 213 1.16 -1.80 -47.57
N GLN A 214 1.23 -2.06 -46.27
CA GLN A 214 0.13 -1.86 -45.32
C GLN A 214 -0.30 -0.39 -45.18
N SER A 215 0.60 0.56 -45.43
CA SER A 215 0.27 1.99 -45.40
C SER A 215 -0.70 2.37 -46.52
N ALA A 216 -0.49 1.87 -47.74
CA ALA A 216 -1.29 2.22 -48.89
C ALA A 216 -2.76 1.78 -48.76
N VAL A 217 -3.00 0.61 -48.16
CA VAL A 217 -4.37 0.11 -47.90
C VAL A 217 -5.07 0.99 -46.85
N SER A 218 -4.40 1.25 -45.72
CA SER A 218 -4.94 2.13 -44.68
C SER A 218 -5.22 3.55 -45.21
N LEU A 219 -4.37 4.08 -46.09
CA LEU A 219 -4.54 5.39 -46.72
C LEU A 219 -5.78 5.45 -47.60
N ARG A 220 -6.00 4.44 -48.44
CA ARG A 220 -7.19 4.36 -49.30
C ARG A 220 -8.46 4.29 -48.46
N GLN A 221 -8.46 3.50 -47.39
CA GLN A 221 -9.59 3.38 -46.45
C GLN A 221 -9.89 4.73 -45.78
N MET A 222 -8.88 5.43 -45.25
CA MET A 222 -9.08 6.73 -44.60
C MET A 222 -9.52 7.82 -45.59
N ARG A 223 -9.03 7.79 -46.83
CA ARG A 223 -9.45 8.73 -47.87
C ARG A 223 -10.94 8.56 -48.20
N ARG A 224 -11.39 7.30 -48.33
CA ARG A 224 -12.82 6.97 -48.50
C ARG A 224 -13.63 7.39 -47.29
N ALA A 225 -13.14 7.13 -46.07
CA ALA A 225 -13.77 7.58 -44.82
C ALA A 225 -14.03 9.09 -44.84
N ALA A 226 -13.00 9.87 -45.17
CA ALA A 226 -13.08 11.32 -45.16
C ALA A 226 -14.05 11.86 -46.22
N GLN A 227 -14.06 11.25 -47.41
CA GLN A 227 -15.05 11.55 -48.44
C GLN A 227 -16.47 11.31 -47.93
N THR A 228 -16.74 10.14 -47.37
CA THR A 228 -18.07 9.79 -46.85
C THR A 228 -18.50 10.69 -45.70
N VAL A 229 -17.57 11.06 -44.80
CA VAL A 229 -17.85 12.02 -43.72
C VAL A 229 -18.17 13.41 -44.29
N LEU A 230 -17.43 13.88 -45.29
CA LEU A 230 -17.69 15.17 -45.93
C LEU A 230 -19.03 15.19 -46.68
N THR A 231 -19.38 14.11 -47.38
CA THR A 231 -20.69 14.00 -48.06
C THR A 231 -21.84 13.92 -47.06
N ALA A 232 -21.67 13.18 -45.95
CA ALA A 232 -22.67 13.11 -44.89
C ALA A 232 -22.88 14.43 -44.13
N LEU A 233 -21.88 15.32 -44.15
CA LEU A 233 -21.96 16.66 -43.54
C LEU A 233 -22.62 17.71 -44.44
N ARG A 234 -22.97 17.39 -45.70
CA ARG A 234 -23.63 18.35 -46.58
C ARG A 234 -25.11 18.51 -46.18
N PRO A 235 -25.61 19.75 -46.05
CA PRO A 235 -27.02 20.00 -45.72
C PRO A 235 -27.97 19.47 -46.81
N ASP A 236 -27.53 19.48 -48.08
CA ASP A 236 -28.30 19.04 -49.24
C ASP A 236 -28.10 17.56 -49.57
N ALA A 237 -27.43 16.80 -48.70
CA ALA A 237 -27.40 15.34 -48.81
C ALA A 237 -28.79 14.78 -48.47
N THR A 238 -29.75 15.00 -49.37
CA THR A 238 -30.95 14.16 -49.46
C THR A 238 -30.48 12.72 -49.45
N ALA A 239 -31.19 11.84 -48.75
CA ALA A 239 -30.85 10.44 -48.48
C ALA A 239 -30.67 9.52 -49.71
N SER A 240 -30.20 10.07 -50.84
CA SER A 240 -29.41 9.38 -51.84
C SER A 240 -28.36 8.55 -51.12
N ALA A 241 -28.70 7.28 -50.95
CA ALA A 241 -27.86 6.26 -50.38
C ALA A 241 -26.46 6.39 -51.02
N PRO A 242 -25.37 6.25 -50.24
CA PRO A 242 -24.02 6.34 -50.75
C PRO A 242 -23.87 5.38 -51.94
N GLY A 243 -24.00 5.93 -53.15
CA GLY A 243 -24.11 5.14 -54.37
C GLY A 243 -22.81 4.41 -54.63
N ASP A 244 -22.90 3.09 -54.76
CA ASP A 244 -21.87 2.16 -55.25
C ASP A 244 -20.48 2.18 -54.60
N LEU A 245 -20.29 2.86 -53.47
CA LEU A 245 -19.10 2.63 -52.65
C LEU A 245 -19.26 1.30 -51.91
N HIS A 246 -18.90 0.21 -52.59
CA HIS A 246 -18.78 -1.13 -51.99
C HIS A 246 -17.61 -1.11 -50.99
N LEU A 247 -17.91 -0.66 -49.78
CA LEU A 247 -17.03 -0.74 -48.63
C LEU A 247 -17.21 -2.11 -47.99
N ASP A 248 -16.14 -2.65 -47.42
CA ASP A 248 -16.28 -3.82 -46.56
C ASP A 248 -17.24 -3.44 -45.42
N PRO A 249 -18.23 -4.25 -45.03
CA PRO A 249 -19.24 -3.87 -44.04
C PRO A 249 -18.64 -3.38 -42.72
N LEU A 250 -17.48 -3.93 -42.36
CA LEU A 250 -16.73 -3.57 -41.15
C LEU A 250 -16.06 -2.19 -41.28
N GLU A 251 -15.65 -1.81 -42.49
CA GLU A 251 -15.18 -0.46 -42.77
C GLU A 251 -16.35 0.53 -42.72
N GLU A 252 -17.49 0.16 -43.30
CA GLU A 252 -18.70 1.00 -43.33
C GLU A 252 -19.18 1.37 -41.91
N GLU A 253 -19.24 0.40 -40.99
CA GLU A 253 -19.58 0.65 -39.60
C GLU A 253 -18.59 1.61 -38.92
N LEU A 254 -17.28 1.41 -39.16
CA LEU A 254 -16.24 2.27 -38.62
C LEU A 254 -16.39 3.73 -39.09
N PHE A 255 -16.78 3.91 -40.35
CA PHE A 255 -16.94 5.22 -40.96
C PHE A 255 -18.19 5.92 -40.48
N TRP A 256 -19.32 5.22 -40.37
CA TRP A 256 -20.53 5.78 -39.78
C TRP A 256 -20.31 6.21 -38.34
N GLU A 257 -19.54 5.42 -37.58
CA GLU A 257 -19.14 5.81 -36.24
C GLU A 257 -18.22 7.05 -36.26
N ALA A 258 -17.31 7.13 -37.23
CA ALA A 258 -16.46 8.31 -37.39
C ALA A 258 -17.22 9.59 -37.77
N ALA A 259 -18.23 9.47 -38.63
CA ALA A 259 -19.13 10.56 -38.99
C ALA A 259 -19.95 11.03 -37.78
N ARG A 260 -20.48 10.10 -36.98
CA ARG A 260 -21.27 10.40 -35.77
C ARG A 260 -20.44 10.99 -34.64
N GLN A 261 -19.16 10.67 -34.58
CA GLN A 261 -18.25 11.05 -33.51
C GLN A 261 -17.16 12.03 -33.95
N LEU A 262 -17.48 12.96 -34.85
CA LEU A 262 -16.56 14.02 -35.26
C LEU A 262 -15.97 14.76 -34.05
N GLY A 263 -14.66 14.97 -34.11
CA GLY A 263 -13.89 15.54 -33.03
C GLY A 263 -13.68 14.64 -31.81
N LYS A 264 -14.06 13.36 -31.83
CA LYS A 264 -13.67 12.39 -30.80
C LYS A 264 -12.51 11.51 -31.27
N LEU A 265 -11.74 10.98 -30.32
CA LEU A 265 -10.73 9.97 -30.58
C LEU A 265 -11.38 8.60 -30.68
N LEU A 266 -11.31 8.00 -31.86
CA LEU A 266 -11.92 6.71 -32.17
C LEU A 266 -10.88 5.61 -32.12
N ARG A 267 -11.15 4.57 -31.34
CA ARG A 267 -10.31 3.37 -31.28
C ARG A 267 -10.77 2.39 -32.33
N PHE A 268 -9.85 1.96 -33.18
CA PHE A 268 -10.13 0.95 -34.18
C PHE A 268 -8.95 -0.01 -34.32
N GLN A 269 -9.23 -1.21 -34.83
CA GLN A 269 -8.24 -2.25 -35.02
C GLN A 269 -8.09 -2.54 -36.51
N VAL A 270 -6.87 -2.40 -37.03
CA VAL A 270 -6.52 -2.73 -38.41
C VAL A 270 -5.37 -3.70 -38.38
N GLU A 271 -5.55 -4.91 -38.93
CA GLU A 271 -4.49 -5.91 -39.09
C GLU A 271 -3.65 -6.13 -37.81
N ASN A 272 -4.30 -6.35 -36.65
CA ASN A 272 -3.69 -6.51 -35.33
C ASN A 272 -2.99 -5.26 -34.75
N SER A 273 -3.14 -4.10 -35.37
CA SER A 273 -2.71 -2.82 -34.83
C SER A 273 -3.89 -2.01 -34.32
N HIS A 274 -3.87 -1.65 -33.04
CA HIS A 274 -4.81 -0.68 -32.48
C HIS A 274 -4.37 0.73 -32.89
N LYS A 275 -5.27 1.45 -33.55
CA LYS A 275 -5.07 2.82 -34.00
C LYS A 275 -6.09 3.73 -33.34
N LEU A 276 -5.71 4.98 -33.16
CA LEU A 276 -6.58 6.08 -32.76
C LEU A 276 -6.78 6.98 -33.97
N LEU A 277 -8.02 7.16 -34.41
CA LEU A 277 -8.40 8.08 -35.48
C LEU A 277 -9.05 9.32 -34.87
N PHE A 278 -8.70 10.47 -35.40
CA PHE A 278 -9.36 11.73 -35.10
C PHE A 278 -9.68 12.42 -36.41
N MET A 279 -10.94 12.83 -36.57
CA MET A 279 -11.41 13.56 -37.73
C MET A 279 -12.02 14.88 -37.30
N TRP A 280 -11.68 15.96 -38.00
CA TRP A 280 -12.19 17.30 -37.71
C TRP A 280 -12.55 18.03 -39.00
N PRO A 281 -13.83 18.42 -39.16
CA PRO A 281 -14.25 19.23 -40.29
C PRO A 281 -13.87 20.70 -40.09
N PHE A 282 -13.55 21.37 -41.19
CA PHE A 282 -13.44 22.80 -41.29
C PHE A 282 -14.59 23.33 -42.13
N TYR A 283 -15.26 24.34 -41.58
CA TYR A 283 -16.44 24.94 -42.17
C TYR A 283 -16.08 26.26 -42.85
N ASP A 284 -16.77 26.55 -43.95
CA ASP A 284 -16.77 27.87 -44.54
C ASP A 284 -17.64 28.85 -43.74
N ASP A 285 -17.71 30.08 -44.23
CA ASP A 285 -18.58 31.15 -43.74
C ASP A 285 -20.08 30.84 -43.88
N HIS A 286 -20.45 29.90 -44.75
CA HIS A 286 -21.82 29.39 -44.91
C HIS A 286 -22.14 28.18 -44.01
N GLY A 287 -21.18 27.72 -43.20
CA GLY A 287 -21.34 26.55 -42.35
C GLY A 287 -21.28 25.21 -43.09
N GLN A 288 -20.82 25.19 -44.34
CA GLN A 288 -20.58 23.96 -45.10
C GLN A 288 -19.19 23.41 -44.80
N ALA A 289 -19.09 22.10 -44.57
CA ALA A 289 -17.80 21.44 -44.35
C ALA A 289 -17.03 21.33 -45.68
N LEU A 290 -15.98 22.13 -45.85
CA LEU A 290 -15.15 22.15 -47.06
C LEU A 290 -13.95 21.21 -46.98
N PHE A 291 -13.39 21.05 -45.78
CA PHE A 291 -12.20 20.25 -45.57
C PHE A 291 -12.39 19.36 -44.35
N VAL A 292 -11.81 18.16 -44.36
CA VAL A 292 -11.66 17.34 -43.17
C VAL A 292 -10.20 16.99 -42.98
N ILE A 293 -9.66 17.28 -41.80
CA ILE A 293 -8.36 16.74 -41.39
C ILE A 293 -8.58 15.40 -40.70
N ALA A 294 -7.87 14.38 -41.18
CA ALA A 294 -7.80 13.09 -40.53
C ALA A 294 -6.40 12.92 -39.95
N MET A 295 -6.33 12.65 -38.66
CA MET A 295 -5.10 12.30 -37.95
C MET A 295 -5.22 10.91 -37.36
N ALA A 296 -4.21 10.07 -37.52
CA ALA A 296 -4.17 8.78 -36.85
C ALA A 296 -2.87 8.55 -36.09
N TRP A 297 -2.99 7.86 -34.96
CA TRP A 297 -1.88 7.42 -34.12
C TRP A 297 -1.92 5.91 -33.91
N GLU A 298 -0.75 5.27 -33.92
CA GLU A 298 -0.63 3.90 -33.40
C GLU A 298 -0.68 3.92 -31.86
N MET A 299 -1.62 3.15 -31.29
CA MET A 299 -1.78 3.02 -29.84
C MET A 299 -0.46 2.64 -29.13
N PRO A 300 0.36 1.68 -29.63
CA PRO A 300 1.63 1.32 -29.00
C PRO A 300 2.60 2.50 -28.80
N ARG A 301 2.62 3.47 -29.73
CA ARG A 301 3.49 4.64 -29.59
C ARG A 301 2.91 5.65 -28.61
N LEU A 302 1.60 5.83 -28.57
CA LEU A 302 0.94 6.70 -27.59
C LEU A 302 1.09 6.17 -26.15
N GLU A 303 0.85 4.88 -25.95
CA GLU A 303 1.11 4.22 -24.66
C GLU A 303 2.58 4.36 -24.25
N ARG A 304 3.49 4.24 -25.23
CA ARG A 304 4.92 4.45 -24.99
C ARG A 304 5.22 5.89 -24.57
N ASP A 305 4.73 6.88 -25.30
CA ASP A 305 4.95 8.28 -24.97
C ASP A 305 4.29 8.69 -23.64
N TYR A 306 3.17 8.07 -23.29
CA TYR A 306 2.54 8.21 -21.97
C TYR A 306 3.46 7.68 -20.86
N GLY A 307 3.95 6.45 -20.98
CA GLY A 307 4.91 5.87 -20.03
C GLY A 307 6.15 6.75 -19.84
N ARG A 308 6.68 7.29 -20.94
CA ARG A 308 7.83 8.25 -20.99
C ARG A 308 7.67 9.42 -20.05
N ARG A 309 6.45 9.94 -19.97
CA ARG A 309 6.15 11.19 -19.26
C ARG A 309 5.72 10.94 -17.83
N VAL A 310 4.88 9.93 -17.61
CA VAL A 310 4.25 9.71 -16.31
C VAL A 310 5.10 8.85 -15.37
N LEU A 311 5.88 7.91 -15.92
CA LEU A 311 6.65 6.98 -15.11
C LEU A 311 7.71 7.66 -14.22
N PRO A 312 8.49 8.67 -14.68
CA PRO A 312 9.44 9.36 -13.81
C PRO A 312 8.77 10.03 -12.61
N THR A 313 7.59 10.64 -12.80
CA THR A 313 6.82 11.27 -11.72
C THR A 313 6.27 10.22 -10.76
N PHE A 314 5.80 9.09 -11.28
CA PHE A 314 5.31 7.97 -10.48
C PHE A 314 6.43 7.34 -9.61
N LEU A 315 7.67 7.32 -10.10
CA LEU A 315 8.83 6.77 -9.40
C LEU A 315 9.41 7.67 -8.30
N ARG A 316 8.99 8.93 -8.20
CA ARG A 316 9.48 9.85 -7.15
C ARG A 316 8.96 9.50 -5.75
N GLY A 317 8.05 8.53 -5.61
CA GLY A 317 7.65 8.03 -4.30
C GLY A 317 8.77 7.24 -3.62
N GLU A 318 9.14 7.64 -2.40
CA GLU A 318 10.35 7.18 -1.66
C GLU A 318 10.50 5.66 -1.52
N ASP A 319 9.41 4.91 -1.62
CA ASP A 319 9.40 3.47 -1.36
C ASP A 319 9.31 2.58 -2.63
N LEU A 320 9.29 3.17 -3.83
CA LEU A 320 9.12 2.42 -5.07
C LEU A 320 10.44 2.39 -5.85
N ILE A 321 11.12 1.26 -5.80
CA ILE A 321 12.47 1.13 -6.40
C ILE A 321 12.40 1.19 -7.91
N THR A 322 11.33 0.61 -8.49
CA THR A 322 11.27 0.34 -9.92
C THR A 322 9.84 0.05 -10.36
N VAL A 323 9.44 0.65 -11.49
CA VAL A 323 8.34 0.19 -12.32
C VAL A 323 8.92 -0.26 -13.65
N GLY A 324 8.50 -1.43 -14.11
CA GLY A 324 8.76 -1.82 -15.49
C GLY A 324 7.52 -2.35 -16.14
N THR A 325 7.54 -2.27 -17.47
CA THR A 325 6.53 -2.87 -18.30
C THR A 325 7.21 -3.72 -19.36
N VAL A 326 6.65 -4.90 -19.61
CA VAL A 326 7.08 -5.74 -20.73
C VAL A 326 5.99 -5.71 -21.77
N GLU A 327 6.39 -5.40 -23.00
CA GLU A 327 5.55 -5.55 -24.18
C GLU A 327 5.30 -7.05 -24.42
N GLN A 328 4.04 -7.48 -24.38
CA GLN A 328 3.65 -8.90 -24.43
C GLN A 328 4.17 -9.65 -25.68
N MET A 329 4.55 -8.97 -26.77
CA MET A 329 4.85 -9.58 -28.07
C MET A 329 6.26 -9.32 -28.65
N GLY A 330 7.25 -8.88 -27.86
CA GLY A 330 8.62 -8.66 -28.34
C GLY A 330 9.11 -7.23 -28.19
N GLU A 331 10.41 -7.00 -28.43
CA GLU A 331 11.19 -5.85 -27.94
C GLU A 331 10.55 -4.46 -28.11
N GLY A 332 9.84 -3.98 -27.09
CA GLY A 332 9.62 -2.55 -26.91
C GLY A 332 9.71 -2.14 -25.45
N ARG A 333 10.66 -1.26 -25.17
CA ARG A 333 11.21 -1.06 -23.83
C ARG A 333 10.64 0.16 -23.13
N TRP A 334 10.06 -0.09 -21.96
CA TRP A 334 10.06 0.80 -20.80
C TRP A 334 10.91 0.18 -19.70
N HIS A 335 11.99 0.86 -19.32
CA HIS A 335 12.79 0.50 -18.15
C HIS A 335 13.17 1.75 -17.36
N LEU A 336 12.64 1.89 -16.16
CA LEU A 336 13.27 2.66 -15.10
C LEU A 336 13.45 1.74 -13.88
N ALA A 337 14.12 0.61 -14.14
CA ALA A 337 14.67 -0.28 -13.15
C ALA A 337 16.16 -0.03 -13.03
N ARG A 338 16.72 -0.03 -11.81
CA ARG A 338 18.17 -0.21 -11.66
C ARG A 338 18.57 -1.49 -12.40
N ARG A 339 19.65 -1.47 -13.18
CA ARG A 339 20.09 -2.60 -14.03
C ARG A 339 20.04 -3.96 -13.31
N ARG A 340 20.36 -3.98 -12.01
CA ARG A 340 20.31 -5.17 -11.13
C ARG A 340 18.96 -5.90 -11.10
N HIS A 341 17.84 -5.18 -11.27
CA HIS A 341 16.49 -5.73 -11.10
C HIS A 341 15.77 -6.03 -12.42
N LEU A 342 16.38 -5.73 -13.56
CA LEU A 342 15.74 -5.88 -14.88
C LEU A 342 15.29 -7.31 -15.17
N ARG A 343 16.08 -8.31 -14.77
CA ARG A 343 15.73 -9.74 -14.96
C ARG A 343 14.47 -10.11 -14.18
N LEU A 344 14.40 -9.72 -12.90
CA LEU A 344 13.24 -9.99 -12.04
C LEU A 344 11.97 -9.30 -12.56
N VAL A 345 12.08 -8.03 -12.94
CA VAL A 345 10.96 -7.28 -13.54
C VAL A 345 10.49 -7.94 -14.82
N ARG A 346 11.42 -8.38 -15.70
CA ARG A 346 11.07 -9.03 -16.96
C ARG A 346 10.32 -10.34 -16.74
N HIS A 347 10.82 -11.21 -15.87
CA HIS A 347 10.15 -12.47 -15.54
C HIS A 347 8.78 -12.25 -14.93
N LEU A 348 8.66 -11.29 -14.01
CA LEU A 348 7.38 -11.00 -13.39
C LEU A 348 6.39 -10.40 -14.40
N ALA A 349 6.83 -9.47 -15.24
CA ALA A 349 5.96 -8.86 -16.24
C ALA A 349 5.52 -9.87 -17.32
N GLN A 350 6.40 -10.82 -17.70
CA GLN A 350 6.01 -11.96 -18.53
C GLN A 350 4.98 -12.84 -17.83
N ALA A 351 5.19 -13.18 -16.56
CA ALA A 351 4.23 -13.98 -15.80
C ALA A 351 2.87 -13.29 -15.67
N VAL A 352 2.85 -11.99 -15.38
CA VAL A 352 1.61 -11.18 -15.33
C VAL A 352 0.94 -11.12 -16.70
N GLY A 353 1.74 -10.90 -17.76
CA GLY A 353 1.25 -10.78 -19.12
C GLY A 353 0.65 -12.08 -19.67
N ILE A 354 1.24 -13.24 -19.36
CA ILE A 354 0.76 -14.56 -19.80
C ILE A 354 -0.43 -15.01 -18.94
N ALA A 355 -0.32 -14.90 -17.62
CA ALA A 355 -1.37 -15.38 -16.72
C ALA A 355 -2.60 -14.45 -16.69
N ASN A 356 -2.44 -13.18 -17.06
CA ASN A 356 -3.46 -12.14 -16.88
C ASN A 356 -3.99 -12.05 -15.43
N LEU A 357 -3.12 -12.37 -14.46
CA LEU A 357 -3.45 -12.39 -13.03
C LEU A 357 -2.62 -11.37 -12.25
N ARG A 358 -3.18 -10.91 -11.14
CA ARG A 358 -2.44 -10.13 -10.15
C ARG A 358 -1.43 -11.04 -9.46
N ILE A 359 -0.15 -10.69 -9.53
CA ILE A 359 0.92 -11.48 -8.91
C ILE A 359 1.50 -10.69 -7.75
N ARG A 360 1.61 -11.34 -6.58
CA ARG A 360 2.31 -10.83 -5.40
C ARG A 360 3.37 -11.84 -5.03
N ARG A 361 4.62 -11.40 -4.92
CA ARG A 361 5.73 -12.30 -4.61
C ARG A 361 6.77 -11.60 -3.76
N ARG A 362 7.20 -12.29 -2.71
CA ARG A 362 8.35 -11.92 -1.89
C ARG A 362 9.61 -12.61 -2.42
N VAL A 363 10.69 -11.85 -2.63
CA VAL A 363 11.97 -12.38 -3.11
C VAL A 363 13.10 -11.85 -2.23
N GLY A 364 13.88 -12.76 -1.65
CA GLY A 364 15.13 -12.41 -0.97
C GLY A 364 16.24 -12.15 -1.99
N THR A 365 16.90 -11.01 -1.92
CA THR A 365 18.05 -10.67 -2.78
C THR A 365 19.18 -10.15 -1.89
N GLY A 366 20.03 -11.06 -1.41
CA GLY A 366 21.03 -10.77 -0.38
C GLY A 366 20.37 -10.27 0.91
N ASP A 367 20.80 -9.13 1.43
CA ASP A 367 20.30 -8.54 2.69
C ASP A 367 18.90 -7.93 2.59
N GLN A 368 18.43 -7.68 1.37
CA GLN A 368 17.16 -7.00 1.12
C GLN A 368 16.09 -8.01 0.71
N THR A 369 14.92 -7.92 1.35
CA THR A 369 13.72 -8.55 0.82
C THR A 369 12.98 -7.56 -0.05
N LEU A 370 12.72 -7.98 -1.28
CA LEU A 370 11.98 -7.25 -2.28
C LEU A 370 10.55 -7.79 -2.36
N LEU A 371 9.59 -6.87 -2.34
CA LEU A 371 8.18 -7.16 -2.54
C LEU A 371 7.84 -6.80 -3.99
N LEU A 372 7.57 -7.84 -4.78
CA LEU A 372 7.23 -7.73 -6.18
C LEU A 372 5.70 -7.75 -6.34
N THR A 373 5.19 -6.75 -7.05
CA THR A 373 3.75 -6.58 -7.28
C THR A 373 3.49 -6.40 -8.77
N GLY A 374 2.61 -7.22 -9.31
CA GLY A 374 2.23 -7.21 -10.72
C GLY A 374 0.73 -7.00 -10.91
N LEU A 375 0.37 -6.14 -11.86
CA LEU A 375 -1.00 -5.83 -12.25
C LEU A 375 -1.13 -5.96 -13.78
N PRO A 376 -2.05 -6.80 -14.29
CA PRO A 376 -2.40 -6.76 -15.71
C PRO A 376 -3.06 -5.42 -16.00
N SER A 377 -2.56 -4.71 -17.01
CA SER A 377 -3.18 -3.48 -17.47
C SER A 377 -4.53 -3.77 -18.12
N ARG A 378 -5.47 -2.83 -17.97
CA ARG A 378 -6.75 -2.85 -18.69
C ARG A 378 -6.80 -1.80 -19.78
N ARG A 379 -6.07 -0.69 -19.61
CA ARG A 379 -6.07 0.44 -20.54
C ARG A 379 -4.81 0.51 -21.38
N LEU A 380 -3.68 0.09 -20.82
CA LEU A 380 -2.40 -0.03 -21.53
C LEU A 380 -2.26 -1.43 -22.15
N HIS A 381 -2.88 -1.65 -23.32
CA HIS A 381 -3.10 -2.99 -23.89
C HIS A 381 -1.82 -3.80 -24.11
N ARG A 382 -0.68 -3.14 -24.34
CA ARG A 382 0.59 -3.85 -24.57
C ARG A 382 1.46 -4.03 -23.33
N PHE A 383 1.11 -3.44 -22.19
CA PHE A 383 2.05 -3.27 -21.09
C PHE A 383 1.56 -3.92 -19.80
N ALA A 384 2.22 -4.98 -19.34
CA ALA A 384 2.03 -5.46 -17.97
C ALA A 384 2.67 -4.48 -16.98
N LEU A 385 1.95 -4.06 -15.94
CA LEU A 385 2.47 -3.12 -14.94
C LEU A 385 3.09 -3.88 -13.78
N VAL A 386 4.39 -3.68 -13.54
CA VAL A 386 5.11 -4.34 -12.44
C VAL A 386 5.85 -3.32 -11.61
N ALA A 387 5.74 -3.42 -10.29
CA ALA A 387 6.48 -2.62 -9.33
C ALA A 387 7.29 -3.48 -8.35
N ILE A 388 8.43 -2.95 -7.95
CA ILE A 388 9.29 -3.49 -6.89
C ILE A 388 9.33 -2.48 -5.74
N SER A 389 9.01 -2.95 -4.53
CA SER A 389 9.14 -2.19 -3.29
C SER A 389 10.05 -2.91 -2.30
N THR A 390 10.67 -2.18 -1.37
CA THR A 390 11.46 -2.75 -0.28
C THR A 390 10.55 -3.11 0.91
N ASP A 391 10.95 -4.11 1.71
CA ASP A 391 10.32 -4.35 3.03
C ASP A 391 10.94 -3.50 4.16
N GLN A 392 11.82 -2.55 3.84
CA GLN A 392 12.62 -1.82 4.85
C GLN A 392 11.75 -1.10 5.88
N ALA A 393 10.68 -0.43 5.44
CA ALA A 393 9.72 0.21 6.33
C ALA A 393 9.03 -0.82 7.26
N ILE A 394 8.66 -1.98 6.71
CA ILE A 394 8.04 -3.08 7.49
C ILE A 394 9.03 -3.61 8.54
N ARG A 395 10.31 -3.79 8.17
CA ARG A 395 11.34 -4.23 9.10
C ARG A 395 11.64 -3.19 10.19
N ALA A 396 11.68 -1.91 9.84
CA ALA A 396 11.87 -0.84 10.81
C ALA A 396 10.73 -0.81 11.83
N ASP A 397 9.48 -0.93 11.37
CA ASP A 397 8.29 -1.02 12.23
C ASP A 397 8.38 -2.23 13.16
N LEU A 398 8.70 -3.41 12.63
CA LEU A 398 8.82 -4.63 13.44
C LEU A 398 10.02 -4.59 14.41
N ALA A 399 11.13 -3.96 14.02
CA ALA A 399 12.30 -3.79 14.88
C ALA A 399 11.98 -2.90 16.09
N SER A 400 11.22 -1.80 15.88
CA SER A 400 10.78 -0.94 16.98
C SER A 400 9.89 -1.68 17.98
N LEU A 401 8.95 -2.51 17.50
CA LEU A 401 8.09 -3.34 18.33
C LEU A 401 8.89 -4.40 19.09
N ARG A 402 9.85 -5.06 18.40
CA ARG A 402 10.72 -6.05 19.01
C ARG A 402 11.57 -5.44 20.12
N GLN A 403 12.16 -4.26 19.88
CA GLN A 403 12.96 -3.54 20.88
C GLN A 403 12.11 -3.19 22.10
N GLY A 404 10.89 -2.68 21.91
CA GLY A 404 9.97 -2.37 23.01
C GLY A 404 9.67 -3.60 23.88
N VAL A 405 9.38 -4.75 23.25
CA VAL A 405 9.11 -5.98 24.00
C VAL A 405 10.35 -6.49 24.72
N SER A 406 11.53 -6.43 24.08
CA SER A 406 12.79 -6.82 24.73
C SER A 406 13.08 -5.99 25.98
N VAL A 407 12.82 -4.68 25.95
CA VAL A 407 12.98 -3.81 27.13
C VAL A 407 12.01 -4.19 28.24
N ILE A 408 10.74 -4.49 27.92
CA ILE A 408 9.75 -4.93 28.92
C ILE A 408 10.16 -6.26 29.56
N VAL A 409 10.53 -7.26 28.75
CA VAL A 409 10.97 -8.58 29.24
C VAL A 409 12.20 -8.44 30.13
N LEU A 410 13.19 -7.64 29.70
CA LEU A 410 14.40 -7.38 30.48
C LEU A 410 14.06 -6.71 31.83
N THR A 411 13.14 -5.74 31.81
CA THR A 411 12.71 -5.02 33.03
C THR A 411 12.01 -5.96 34.02
N ILE A 412 11.10 -6.82 33.54
CA ILE A 412 10.42 -7.83 34.39
C ILE A 412 11.44 -8.82 34.96
N LEU A 413 12.40 -9.27 34.15
CA LEU A 413 13.45 -10.17 34.60
C LEU A 413 14.32 -9.53 35.69
N LEU A 414 14.75 -8.29 35.50
CA LEU A 414 15.52 -7.53 36.50
C LEU A 414 14.73 -7.34 37.80
N LEU A 415 13.43 -7.02 37.70
CA LEU A 415 12.56 -6.86 38.87
C LEU A 415 12.38 -8.19 39.61
N ALA A 416 12.19 -9.30 38.90
CA ALA A 416 12.07 -10.63 39.50
C ALA A 416 13.36 -11.06 40.22
N VAL A 417 14.53 -10.79 39.62
CA VAL A 417 15.82 -11.05 40.26
C VAL A 417 15.98 -10.18 41.52
N GLY A 418 15.61 -8.89 41.44
CA GLY A 418 15.64 -7.99 42.59
C GLY A 418 14.75 -8.46 43.75
N VAL A 419 13.50 -8.85 43.46
CA VAL A 419 12.57 -9.40 44.45
C VAL A 419 13.10 -10.71 45.03
N ALA A 420 13.61 -11.62 44.19
CA ALA A 420 14.20 -12.88 44.65
C ALA A 420 15.39 -12.65 45.61
N GLN A 421 16.23 -11.64 45.31
CA GLN A 421 17.35 -11.28 46.16
C GLN A 421 16.90 -10.71 47.52
N ILE A 422 15.91 -9.80 47.52
CA ILE A 422 15.37 -9.22 48.76
C ILE A 422 14.70 -10.30 49.61
N LEU A 423 13.85 -11.15 49.03
CA LEU A 423 13.22 -12.27 49.73
C LEU A 423 14.25 -13.25 50.29
N SER A 424 15.29 -13.56 49.51
CA SER A 424 16.38 -14.41 49.95
C SER A 424 17.09 -13.84 51.19
N GLN A 425 17.40 -12.55 51.18
CA GLN A 425 18.05 -11.88 52.32
C GLN A 425 17.12 -11.79 53.54
N GLN A 426 15.84 -11.47 53.34
CA GLN A 426 14.91 -11.24 54.45
C GLN A 426 14.41 -12.52 55.12
N PHE A 427 14.22 -13.61 54.38
CA PHE A 427 13.63 -14.84 54.93
C PHE A 427 14.65 -15.95 55.16
N LEU A 428 15.55 -16.18 54.21
CA LEU A 428 16.42 -17.35 54.27
C LEU A 428 17.58 -17.18 55.23
N VAL A 429 18.09 -15.95 55.37
CA VAL A 429 19.15 -15.66 56.35
C VAL A 429 18.64 -15.90 57.78
N PRO A 430 17.48 -15.37 58.22
CA PRO A 430 16.94 -15.69 59.54
C PRO A 430 16.65 -17.18 59.77
N ILE A 431 16.10 -17.88 58.77
CA ILE A 431 15.83 -19.33 58.88
C ILE A 431 17.15 -20.10 59.05
N ALA A 432 18.20 -19.74 58.31
CA ALA A 432 19.52 -20.36 58.46
C ALA A 432 20.13 -20.11 59.85
N HIS A 433 19.88 -18.95 60.46
CA HIS A 433 20.27 -18.70 61.85
C HIS A 433 19.45 -19.54 62.84
N LEU A 434 18.14 -19.70 62.61
CA LEU A 434 17.29 -20.54 63.44
C LEU A 434 17.74 -22.01 63.42
N GLU A 435 18.07 -22.53 62.24
CA GLU A 435 18.55 -23.91 62.06
C GLU A 435 19.83 -24.16 62.87
N LYS A 436 20.80 -23.24 62.80
CA LYS A 436 22.01 -23.28 63.63
C LYS A 436 21.69 -23.26 65.13
N GLY A 437 20.71 -22.45 65.57
CA GLY A 437 20.28 -22.42 66.96
C GLY A 437 19.65 -23.73 67.42
N VAL A 438 18.82 -24.36 66.60
CA VAL A 438 18.21 -25.67 66.89
C VAL A 438 19.28 -26.76 66.95
N GLU A 439 20.27 -26.71 66.06
CA GLU A 439 21.41 -27.64 66.06
C GLU A 439 22.28 -27.47 67.31
N ALA A 440 22.57 -26.23 67.73
CA ALA A 440 23.26 -25.94 68.99
C ALA A 440 22.48 -26.44 70.22
N LEU A 441 21.16 -26.26 70.23
CA LEU A 441 20.25 -26.80 71.26
C LEU A 441 20.31 -28.34 71.31
N ARG A 442 20.25 -29.02 70.15
CA ARG A 442 20.41 -30.48 70.06
C ARG A 442 21.77 -30.95 70.57
N ALA A 443 22.82 -30.18 70.29
CA ALA A 443 24.18 -30.42 70.80
C ALA A 443 24.37 -30.02 72.28
N ARG A 444 23.31 -29.57 72.98
CA ARG A 444 23.32 -29.05 74.37
C ARG A 444 24.31 -27.91 74.59
N ARG A 445 24.62 -27.13 73.55
CA ARG A 445 25.51 -25.96 73.61
C ARG A 445 24.71 -24.70 73.91
N PHE A 446 24.35 -24.51 75.18
CA PHE A 446 23.52 -23.36 75.60
C PHE A 446 24.24 -22.00 75.58
N ARG A 447 25.54 -21.95 75.24
CA ARG A 447 26.30 -20.70 75.15
C ARG A 447 26.12 -19.97 73.81
N GLU A 448 25.59 -20.64 72.79
CA GLU A 448 25.43 -20.04 71.47
C GLU A 448 24.16 -19.17 71.44
N ARG A 449 24.33 -17.85 71.36
CA ARG A 449 23.23 -16.90 71.29
C ARG A 449 22.83 -16.69 69.83
N LEU A 450 21.55 -16.83 69.54
CA LEU A 450 20.99 -16.48 68.23
C LEU A 450 21.18 -14.98 67.98
N PRO A 451 21.76 -14.57 66.83
CA PRO A 451 21.82 -13.17 66.44
C PRO A 451 20.44 -12.74 65.93
N TRP A 452 19.48 -12.56 66.83
CA TRP A 452 18.17 -12.01 66.50
C TRP A 452 18.21 -10.49 66.75
N THR A 453 18.75 -9.75 65.78
CA THR A 453 18.52 -8.30 65.75
C THR A 453 17.14 -8.05 65.15
N ILE A 454 16.10 -8.10 65.97
CA ILE A 454 14.91 -7.33 65.61
C ILE A 454 15.37 -5.87 65.62
N PRO A 455 15.11 -5.07 64.57
CA PRO A 455 15.17 -3.62 64.72
C PRO A 455 14.09 -3.27 65.75
N ILE A 456 14.45 -3.34 67.04
CA ILE A 456 13.63 -2.80 68.10
C ILE A 456 13.44 -1.35 67.70
N ALA A 457 12.19 -0.96 67.53
CA ALA A 457 11.79 0.38 67.12
C ALA A 457 12.69 1.42 67.80
N PRO A 458 13.10 2.49 67.09
CA PRO A 458 14.00 3.49 67.64
C PRO A 458 13.50 3.86 69.04
N LYS A 459 14.39 3.72 70.04
CA LYS A 459 14.13 4.13 71.42
C LYS A 459 13.30 5.40 71.35
N CYS A 460 12.09 5.37 71.93
CA CYS A 460 11.30 6.58 72.10
C CYS A 460 12.24 7.66 72.62
N PRO A 461 12.45 8.77 71.88
CA PRO A 461 13.46 9.76 72.25
C PRO A 461 13.23 10.36 73.64
N ASN A 462 12.06 10.15 74.24
CA ASN A 462 11.70 10.65 75.55
C ASN A 462 11.28 9.48 76.45
N GLY A 463 11.99 9.31 77.56
CA GLY A 463 11.84 8.19 78.50
C GLY A 463 10.47 8.11 79.16
N CYS A 464 9.52 7.45 78.51
CA CYS A 464 8.29 6.98 79.14
C CYS A 464 8.49 5.55 79.67
N SER A 465 9.17 5.44 80.81
CA SER A 465 9.01 4.27 81.69
C SER A 465 7.68 4.40 82.43
N ASN A 466 6.89 3.32 82.42
CA ASN A 466 5.68 3.07 83.22
C ASN A 466 4.34 3.57 82.68
N TRP A 467 3.75 2.94 81.66
CA TRP A 467 2.28 2.94 81.53
C TRP A 467 1.75 1.59 81.01
N TRP A 468 1.22 0.79 81.94
CA TRP A 468 0.13 -0.15 81.67
C TRP A 468 -1.15 0.66 81.38
N PRO A 469 -2.04 0.26 80.45
CA PRO A 469 -3.29 0.96 80.23
C PRO A 469 -4.40 0.35 81.07
N ASP A 470 -4.56 0.80 82.30
CA ASP A 470 -5.87 0.82 82.94
C ASP A 470 -6.51 2.18 82.64
N ARG A 471 -7.64 2.14 81.92
CA ARG A 471 -8.67 3.19 81.79
C ARG A 471 -8.19 4.59 81.39
N CYS A 472 -8.53 5.02 80.18
CA CYS A 472 -8.95 6.42 79.93
C CYS A 472 -9.71 6.49 78.60
N SER A 473 -11.05 6.37 78.69
CA SER A 473 -11.95 6.89 77.67
C SER A 473 -11.99 8.41 77.79
N PRO A 474 -11.75 9.21 76.74
CA PRO A 474 -12.12 10.61 76.75
C PRO A 474 -13.60 10.79 76.34
N PRO A 475 -14.31 11.78 76.93
CA PRO A 475 -15.74 11.99 76.72
C PRO A 475 -16.05 12.62 75.35
N MET A 476 -17.19 12.23 74.78
CA MET A 476 -17.82 12.88 73.63
C MET A 476 -18.16 14.35 73.93
N PRO A 477 -17.88 15.30 73.01
CA PRO A 477 -18.57 16.58 72.98
C PRO A 477 -19.90 16.51 72.16
N PRO A 478 -20.91 17.33 72.51
CA PRO A 478 -22.27 17.28 71.94
C PRO A 478 -22.37 17.90 70.53
N PRO A 479 -23.44 17.60 69.78
CA PRO A 479 -23.64 18.09 68.42
C PRO A 479 -24.08 19.57 68.41
N ALA A 480 -23.36 20.42 67.68
CA ALA A 480 -23.77 21.79 67.39
C ALA A 480 -24.48 21.88 66.04
N CYS A 481 -25.70 22.39 66.07
CA CYS A 481 -26.55 22.69 64.92
C CYS A 481 -26.15 24.00 64.20
N GLY A 482 -25.89 23.92 62.89
CA GLY A 482 -26.17 24.93 61.84
C GLY A 482 -25.60 26.36 61.96
N PRO A 483 -26.01 27.28 61.06
CA PRO A 483 -25.72 27.34 59.62
C PRO A 483 -24.99 28.65 59.26
N THR A 484 -24.45 28.76 58.03
CA THR A 484 -24.45 29.94 57.13
C THR A 484 -23.26 29.96 56.17
N ALA A 485 -23.57 30.15 54.87
CA ALA A 485 -22.67 30.64 53.83
C ALA A 485 -22.47 32.18 54.02
N PRO A 486 -21.47 32.85 53.40
CA PRO A 486 -21.39 32.98 51.94
C PRO A 486 -19.98 33.00 51.32
N SER A 487 -20.00 32.93 49.99
CA SER A 487 -18.97 33.11 48.94
C SER A 487 -18.09 34.38 49.05
N PRO A 488 -17.25 34.75 48.04
CA PRO A 488 -16.65 34.00 46.92
C PRO A 488 -15.11 34.14 46.93
N TRP A 489 -14.37 33.57 45.97
CA TRP A 489 -13.31 34.25 45.19
C TRP A 489 -12.68 33.28 44.15
N LYS A 490 -12.90 33.67 42.89
CA LYS A 490 -12.16 33.47 41.63
C LYS A 490 -10.90 32.58 41.64
N GLY A 491 -10.93 31.55 40.80
CA GLY A 491 -9.73 30.87 40.28
C GLY A 491 -10.04 30.11 38.99
N SER A 492 -9.83 30.76 37.85
CA SER A 492 -10.09 30.27 36.50
C SER A 492 -9.12 29.16 36.09
N TRP A 493 -9.64 27.99 35.70
CA TRP A 493 -8.90 27.01 34.88
C TRP A 493 -9.78 26.56 33.72
N LYS A 494 -9.36 26.91 32.50
CA LYS A 494 -9.98 26.50 31.24
C LYS A 494 -9.53 25.08 30.90
N TRP A 495 -10.48 24.20 30.59
CA TRP A 495 -10.26 22.99 29.79
C TRP A 495 -11.00 23.13 28.44
N PRO A 496 -10.41 22.67 27.33
CA PRO A 496 -11.03 22.79 26.01
C PRO A 496 -12.12 21.72 25.80
N ALA A 497 -13.22 22.16 25.19
CA ALA A 497 -14.39 21.37 24.85
C ALA A 497 -14.09 20.34 23.75
N ALA A 498 -14.53 19.10 24.00
CA ALA A 498 -14.76 18.10 22.96
C ALA A 498 -16.14 18.36 22.32
N SER A 499 -16.15 18.63 21.01
CA SER A 499 -17.34 18.78 20.20
C SER A 499 -17.90 17.41 19.81
N THR A 500 -19.09 17.09 20.30
CA THR A 500 -19.99 16.06 19.76
C THR A 500 -20.70 16.57 18.50
N PRO A 501 -20.90 15.75 17.46
CA PRO A 501 -21.76 16.10 16.33
C PRO A 501 -23.24 15.71 16.59
N PRO A 502 -24.20 16.41 15.97
CA PRO A 502 -25.64 16.15 16.12
C PRO A 502 -26.15 14.98 15.24
N PRO A 503 -27.33 14.42 15.55
CA PRO A 503 -27.90 13.29 14.82
C PRO A 503 -28.62 13.75 13.54
N SER A 504 -28.36 13.08 12.42
CA SER A 504 -29.14 13.26 11.18
C SER A 504 -30.09 12.09 10.98
N CYS A 505 -31.36 12.46 10.81
CA CYS A 505 -32.53 11.62 10.59
C CYS A 505 -32.38 10.64 9.42
N ALA A 506 -32.91 9.44 9.63
CA ALA A 506 -33.18 8.46 8.62
C ALA A 506 -34.47 8.81 7.86
N SER A 507 -34.41 8.81 6.54
CA SER A 507 -35.58 8.67 5.67
C SER A 507 -35.17 7.89 4.43
N SER A 508 -35.71 6.67 4.33
CA SER A 508 -35.74 5.85 3.12
C SER A 508 -36.41 6.61 1.97
N PRO A 509 -36.14 6.19 0.72
CA PRO A 509 -37.23 6.13 -0.23
C PRO A 509 -37.33 4.76 -0.90
N ALA A 510 -38.59 4.41 -1.11
CA ALA A 510 -39.07 3.25 -1.83
C ALA A 510 -38.67 3.28 -3.31
N THR A 511 -38.48 2.08 -3.85
CA THR A 511 -38.57 1.74 -5.26
C THR A 511 -39.95 2.10 -5.81
N PRO A 512 -40.01 2.60 -7.06
CA PRO A 512 -40.92 1.97 -8.01
C PRO A 512 -40.29 1.73 -9.40
N THR A 513 -40.92 0.78 -10.08
CA THR A 513 -40.70 0.19 -11.38
C THR A 513 -41.08 1.09 -12.58
N GLY A 514 -40.43 0.86 -13.73
CA GLY A 514 -41.10 0.83 -15.04
C GLY A 514 -41.14 2.11 -15.91
N GLY A 515 -40.56 2.01 -17.11
CA GLY A 515 -41.29 2.14 -18.38
C GLY A 515 -41.67 3.52 -18.98
N TRP A 516 -41.07 3.78 -20.16
CA TRP A 516 -41.63 4.40 -21.39
C TRP A 516 -41.88 5.93 -21.51
N THR A 517 -41.29 6.45 -22.61
CA THR A 517 -41.76 7.49 -23.57
C THR A 517 -41.79 8.99 -23.25
N SER A 518 -40.96 9.71 -24.00
CA SER A 518 -41.27 10.85 -24.90
C SER A 518 -41.55 12.27 -24.37
N ALA A 519 -40.95 13.21 -25.12
CA ALA A 519 -41.38 14.58 -25.45
C ALA A 519 -40.79 15.77 -24.65
N LEU A 520 -39.90 16.49 -25.35
CA LEU A 520 -39.90 17.93 -25.63
C LEU A 520 -40.63 18.88 -24.66
N ALA A 521 -39.89 19.80 -24.03
CA ALA A 521 -40.23 21.22 -24.00
C ALA A 521 -39.04 22.07 -23.50
N VAL A 522 -38.74 23.12 -24.27
CA VAL A 522 -37.95 24.30 -23.90
C VAL A 522 -38.86 25.26 -23.13
N PRO A 523 -38.36 26.02 -22.13
CA PRO A 523 -38.26 27.46 -22.36
C PRO A 523 -37.03 28.17 -21.76
N THR A 524 -36.61 29.16 -22.54
CA THR A 524 -35.95 30.45 -22.30
C THR A 524 -35.77 31.03 -20.88
N THR A 525 -34.53 31.46 -20.63
CA THR A 525 -34.02 32.71 -19.98
C THR A 525 -34.79 33.39 -18.83
N CYS A 526 -34.06 33.66 -17.72
CA CYS A 526 -34.03 34.97 -17.06
C CYS A 526 -32.74 35.19 -16.23
N CYS A 527 -32.30 36.45 -16.20
CA CYS A 527 -31.13 36.97 -15.51
C CYS A 527 -31.30 36.99 -13.97
N SER A 528 -30.21 36.90 -13.21
CA SER A 528 -29.87 37.90 -12.16
C SER A 528 -28.60 37.59 -11.37
N SER A 529 -27.87 38.67 -11.13
CA SER A 529 -27.04 39.03 -9.96
C SER A 529 -25.97 38.08 -9.44
N GLY A 530 -24.74 38.61 -9.43
CA GLY A 530 -23.59 38.01 -8.80
C GLY A 530 -23.60 38.09 -7.27
N GLN A 531 -22.84 37.20 -6.67
CA GLN A 531 -22.11 37.43 -5.42
C GLN A 531 -20.85 36.58 -5.44
N GLY A 532 -19.73 37.22 -5.13
CA GLY A 532 -18.40 36.66 -5.26
C GLY A 532 -18.13 35.54 -4.27
N ILE A 533 -17.61 34.42 -4.79
CA ILE A 533 -16.93 33.39 -4.01
C ILE A 533 -15.58 33.15 -4.69
N ARG A 534 -14.50 33.43 -3.95
CA ARG A 534 -13.13 33.13 -4.34
C ARG A 534 -12.97 31.62 -4.57
N PRO A 535 -12.48 31.14 -5.72
CA PRO A 535 -12.08 29.76 -5.86
C PRO A 535 -10.75 29.51 -5.12
N PRO A 536 -10.56 28.32 -4.51
CA PRO A 536 -9.27 27.92 -3.99
C PRO A 536 -8.27 27.73 -5.14
N ALA A 537 -7.01 28.06 -4.87
CA ALA A 537 -5.90 28.03 -5.81
C ALA A 537 -5.84 26.71 -6.61
N SER A 538 -5.95 26.85 -7.93
CA SER A 538 -5.65 25.78 -8.89
C SER A 538 -4.13 25.54 -8.96
N PRO A 539 -3.64 24.29 -8.89
CA PRO A 539 -2.26 23.98 -9.22
C PRO A 539 -2.12 23.87 -10.74
N SER A 540 -2.16 25.01 -11.44
CA SER A 540 -1.93 25.08 -12.88
C SER A 540 -0.53 25.62 -13.17
N SER A 541 0.46 24.75 -13.05
CA SER A 541 1.77 24.93 -13.71
C SER A 541 2.30 23.57 -14.15
N TRP A 542 1.70 23.04 -15.22
CA TRP A 542 2.37 22.03 -16.04
C TRP A 542 3.29 22.74 -17.02
N PRO A 543 4.54 22.30 -17.21
CA PRO A 543 5.50 23.03 -18.01
C PRO A 543 5.05 23.07 -19.48
N SER A 544 5.13 24.27 -20.04
CA SER A 544 5.00 24.55 -21.46
C SER A 544 5.89 23.65 -22.30
N TRP A 545 5.38 23.23 -23.45
CA TRP A 545 6.14 22.53 -24.48
C TRP A 545 7.19 23.49 -25.08
N GLY A 546 8.36 23.59 -24.45
CA GLY A 546 9.51 24.34 -24.94
C GLY A 546 10.63 23.39 -25.35
N GLY A 547 10.97 23.38 -26.64
CA GLY A 547 12.09 22.62 -27.19
C GLY A 547 13.42 23.17 -26.70
N ILE A 548 14.35 22.25 -26.42
CA ILE A 548 15.77 22.56 -26.25
C ILE A 548 16.35 22.76 -27.66
N SER A 549 16.68 24.00 -28.00
CA SER A 549 17.43 24.36 -29.21
C SER A 549 18.94 24.26 -28.94
N SER A 550 19.61 23.44 -29.75
CA SER A 550 20.94 23.63 -30.34
C SER A 550 21.98 24.45 -29.57
N THR A 551 22.98 23.77 -29.01
CA THR A 551 24.33 24.34 -28.87
C THR A 551 25.15 24.02 -30.12
N CYS A 552 25.47 25.06 -30.89
CA CYS A 552 26.55 25.06 -31.86
C CYS A 552 27.85 24.62 -31.17
N ARG A 553 28.62 23.74 -31.82
CA ARG A 553 30.07 23.70 -31.60
C ARG A 553 30.77 23.64 -32.95
N SER A 554 31.61 24.64 -33.12
CA SER A 554 32.40 25.02 -34.27
C SER A 554 33.37 23.92 -34.71
N ILE A 555 33.51 23.84 -36.02
CA ILE A 555 34.60 23.18 -36.75
C ILE A 555 35.89 23.96 -36.46
N SER A 556 36.94 23.25 -36.05
CA SER A 556 38.31 23.68 -36.25
C SER A 556 39.12 22.47 -36.72
N SER A 557 39.67 22.66 -37.92
CA SER A 557 40.64 21.88 -38.66
C SER A 557 41.75 21.20 -37.85
N ALA A 558 42.04 19.94 -38.20
CA ALA A 558 43.41 19.43 -38.20
C ALA A 558 43.55 18.35 -39.27
N THR A 559 44.38 18.67 -40.24
CA THR A 559 44.79 17.89 -41.41
C THR A 559 45.84 16.86 -40.99
N SER A 560 45.71 15.60 -41.39
CA SER A 560 46.88 14.77 -41.75
C SER A 560 46.44 13.60 -42.63
N ALA A 561 47.06 13.52 -43.79
CA ALA A 561 46.93 12.49 -44.80
C ALA A 561 47.32 11.09 -44.26
N ALA A 562 46.75 10.03 -44.84
CA ALA A 562 47.48 9.20 -45.80
C ALA A 562 46.75 7.87 -46.08
N THR A 563 46.78 7.50 -47.36
CA THR A 563 46.80 6.12 -47.91
C THR A 563 45.54 5.24 -47.80
N THR A 564 44.86 5.13 -48.94
CA THR A 564 44.21 3.91 -49.46
C THR A 564 45.18 2.71 -49.45
N PRO A 565 44.71 1.47 -49.26
CA PRO A 565 44.34 0.68 -50.45
C PRO A 565 43.15 -0.29 -50.29
N VAL A 566 42.43 -0.44 -51.41
CA VAL A 566 42.08 -1.69 -52.11
C VAL A 566 41.48 -2.87 -51.31
N SER A 567 40.25 -3.20 -51.74
CA SER A 567 39.49 -4.45 -51.61
C SER A 567 40.35 -5.73 -51.60
N PRO A 568 39.89 -6.82 -50.95
CA PRO A 568 39.21 -7.82 -51.78
C PRO A 568 37.98 -8.47 -51.14
N LYS A 569 37.06 -8.83 -52.05
CA LYS A 569 36.07 -9.90 -51.90
C LYS A 569 36.74 -11.21 -51.45
N GLY A 570 36.09 -11.93 -50.54
CA GLY A 570 36.36 -13.34 -50.24
C GLY A 570 35.16 -13.99 -49.53
N PRO A 571 34.91 -15.29 -49.71
CA PRO A 571 33.57 -15.88 -49.63
C PRO A 571 33.31 -16.64 -48.32
N CYS A 572 32.04 -16.66 -47.91
CA CYS A 572 31.32 -17.76 -47.25
C CYS A 572 29.83 -17.42 -47.22
#